data_AF-A0A832QZY5-F1
#
_entry.id   AF-A0A832QZY5-F1
#
_cell.length_a   1.000
_cell.length_b   1.000
_cell.length_c   1.000
_cell.angle_alpha   90.00
_cell.angle_beta   90.00
_cell.angle_gamma   90.00
#
_symmetry.space_group_name_H-M   'P 1'
#
loop_
_entity.id
_entity.type
_entity.pdbx_description
1 polymer ?
#
loop_
_entity_poly.entity_id
_entity_poly.type
_entity_poly.pdbx_seq_one_letter_code
_entity_poly.pdbx_strand_id
1 'polypeptide(L)'
;MDDNNRNLILAMVLSALVMIGWYAFFAPPTPEPADPAVTAQTADPSAQAVDPATGIALAPQAEAVPGETPSLAPSTPQDPVLSAGRIEIESPALQGSISLAGGRIDDLLLSGYRETLDPNSPFLRLLSPTAQAGLGTISTPAAPDAMPSLVVQKPYYAVYGWMPGPGVDPALVPNPATVWSVESGTTLAPGQPVTLIWDNGAGQIFRRSFELDDRYMFTVTQSIENAGPAAFAAAPYGILARHGKPDTQNFFILHEGAVGMSDGKLLEQKYKDMAKLDPVGNEGPAIVTEVTGNGWVGFTDKYWMTTLIPQPGQPFTSVVKYAPGADIYQAEARLPMQTVAPGTQLSSSSFLFAGAKEWETINAYQNSLHIDRFVDSIDWGWFYFLTKPIFRLLHWLHGVIGNMGWSIIALTFILKALVFPLARKSYISMAR
;
A
#
# COMPACT_ATOMS: atom_id res chain seq x y z
N MET A 1 -8.33 58.66 -6.94
CA MET A 1 -7.73 57.30 -6.86
C MET A 1 -8.31 56.54 -8.02
N ASP A 2 -7.49 56.26 -9.03
CA ASP A 2 -7.92 55.53 -10.22
C ASP A 2 -8.51 54.18 -9.80
N ASP A 3 -9.60 53.76 -10.44
CA ASP A 3 -10.30 52.49 -10.15
C ASP A 3 -9.34 51.28 -10.16
N ASN A 4 -8.25 51.38 -10.92
CA ASN A 4 -7.19 50.39 -10.97
C ASN A 4 -6.41 50.27 -9.65
N ASN A 5 -6.07 51.39 -9.00
CA ASN A 5 -5.43 51.36 -7.68
C ASN A 5 -6.39 50.82 -6.62
N ARG A 6 -7.69 51.10 -6.73
CA ARG A 6 -8.69 50.57 -5.81
C ARG A 6 -8.84 49.05 -5.95
N ASN A 7 -8.88 48.53 -7.17
CA ASN A 7 -9.00 47.10 -7.42
C ASN A 7 -7.72 46.34 -7.04
N LEU A 8 -6.55 46.92 -7.28
CA LEU A 8 -5.25 46.36 -6.85
C LEU A 8 -5.16 46.29 -5.32
N ILE A 9 -5.53 47.37 -4.63
CA ILE A 9 -5.58 47.40 -3.16
C ILE A 9 -6.61 46.38 -2.65
N LEU A 10 -7.78 46.27 -3.27
CA LEU A 10 -8.79 45.30 -2.87
C LEU A 10 -8.31 43.86 -3.05
N ALA A 11 -7.62 43.55 -4.16
CA ALA A 11 -7.05 42.24 -4.43
C ALA A 11 -5.93 41.90 -3.44
N MET A 12 -5.08 42.87 -3.11
CA MET A 12 -4.02 42.69 -2.12
C MET A 12 -4.58 42.44 -0.71
N VAL A 13 -5.64 43.17 -0.33
CA VAL A 13 -6.34 42.97 0.95
C VAL A 13 -7.06 41.63 0.99
N LEU A 14 -7.73 41.21 -0.09
CA LEU A 14 -8.37 39.89 -0.17
C LEU A 14 -7.36 38.75 -0.11
N SER A 15 -6.24 38.85 -0.81
CA SER A 15 -5.15 37.86 -0.73
C SER A 15 -4.52 37.81 0.67
N ALA A 16 -4.35 38.97 1.33
CA ALA A 16 -3.88 39.02 2.72
C ALA A 16 -4.89 38.39 3.68
N LEU A 17 -6.19 38.63 3.51
CA LEU A 17 -7.23 38.01 4.34
C LEU A 17 -7.32 36.49 4.13
N VAL A 18 -7.13 36.00 2.90
CA VAL A 18 -7.05 34.57 2.61
C VAL A 18 -5.82 33.95 3.26
N MET A 19 -4.65 34.61 3.21
CA MET A 19 -3.45 34.14 3.90
C MET A 19 -3.57 34.18 5.42
N ILE A 20 -4.17 35.22 5.99
CA ILE A 20 -4.38 35.34 7.44
C ILE A 20 -5.40 34.30 7.92
N GLY A 21 -6.49 34.10 7.18
CA GLY A 21 -7.45 33.04 7.46
C GLY A 21 -6.81 31.66 7.36
N TRP A 22 -5.92 31.45 6.38
CA TRP A 22 -5.14 30.23 6.27
C TRP A 22 -4.22 30.01 7.48
N TYR A 23 -3.41 31.01 7.86
CA TYR A 23 -2.52 30.90 9.01
C TYR A 23 -3.27 30.76 10.34
N ALA A 24 -4.42 31.44 10.52
CA ALA A 24 -5.18 31.37 11.77
C ALA A 24 -5.86 30.02 12.00
N PHE A 25 -6.27 29.32 10.93
CA PHE A 25 -6.96 28.03 11.03
C PHE A 25 -6.06 26.81 10.79
N PHE A 26 -4.91 26.98 10.13
CA PHE A 26 -4.06 25.87 9.67
C PHE A 26 -2.56 26.05 9.96
N ALA A 27 -2.15 27.01 10.81
CA ALA A 27 -0.74 27.10 11.21
C ALA A 27 -0.32 25.84 12.00
N PRO A 28 0.80 25.19 11.65
CA PRO A 28 1.40 24.16 12.50
C PRO A 28 1.88 24.79 13.82
N PRO A 29 1.81 24.07 14.96
CA PRO A 29 2.28 24.59 16.23
C PRO A 29 3.77 24.95 16.13
N THR A 30 4.12 26.14 16.62
CA THR A 30 5.49 26.64 16.64
C THR A 30 6.36 25.67 17.46
N PRO A 31 7.46 25.12 16.91
CA PRO A 31 8.39 24.34 17.70
C PRO A 31 9.03 25.24 18.76
N GLU A 32 8.91 24.85 20.03
CA GLU A 32 9.62 25.50 21.12
C GLU A 32 11.14 25.37 20.88
N PRO A 33 11.93 26.44 21.06
CA PRO A 33 13.37 26.34 20.99
C PRO A 33 13.90 25.40 22.08
N ALA A 34 14.60 24.34 21.69
CA ALA A 34 15.34 23.50 22.62
C ALA A 34 16.52 24.29 23.20
N ASP A 35 16.58 24.38 24.53
CA ASP A 35 17.71 24.94 25.28
C ASP A 35 19.02 24.18 24.98
N PRO A 36 20.11 24.88 24.62
CA PRO A 36 21.41 24.26 24.39
C PRO A 36 22.22 24.18 25.71
N ALA A 37 21.97 23.15 26.50
CA ALA A 37 22.88 22.61 27.52
C ALA A 37 22.39 21.17 27.79
N VAL A 38 23.12 20.09 27.58
CA VAL A 38 24.47 19.79 28.07
C VAL A 38 25.13 18.77 27.13
N THR A 39 26.26 19.13 26.53
CA THR A 39 27.25 18.16 26.05
C THR A 39 28.34 18.07 27.11
N ALA A 40 28.49 16.92 27.75
CA ALA A 40 29.75 16.26 28.13
C ALA A 40 29.54 15.35 29.35
N GLN A 41 29.72 14.04 29.16
CA GLN A 41 30.59 13.26 30.02
C GLN A 41 31.02 11.95 29.34
N THR A 42 32.33 11.83 29.20
CA THR A 42 33.15 10.67 28.85
C THR A 42 33.13 9.59 29.93
N ALA A 43 33.11 8.31 29.56
CA ALA A 43 33.93 7.25 30.18
C ALA A 43 33.94 5.97 29.33
N ASP A 44 35.12 5.37 29.28
CA ASP A 44 35.60 4.23 28.50
C ASP A 44 35.26 2.87 29.22
N PRO A 45 35.81 1.71 28.84
CA PRO A 45 35.09 0.54 28.34
C PRO A 45 34.91 -0.59 29.38
N SER A 46 34.20 -1.67 28.97
CA SER A 46 34.04 -2.99 29.61
C SER A 46 32.86 -3.20 30.57
N ALA A 47 31.80 -3.84 30.04
CA ALA A 47 31.03 -4.88 30.72
C ALA A 47 30.23 -5.67 29.67
N GLN A 48 30.43 -6.99 29.65
CA GLN A 48 29.71 -7.96 28.83
C GLN A 48 28.25 -8.10 29.30
N ALA A 49 27.30 -8.14 28.37
CA ALA A 49 26.02 -8.83 28.51
C ALA A 49 25.43 -9.10 27.10
N VAL A 50 25.63 -10.30 26.57
CA VAL A 50 24.63 -11.35 26.28
C VAL A 50 23.44 -10.91 25.39
N ASP A 51 23.44 -11.50 24.20
CA ASP A 51 22.43 -11.51 23.13
C ASP A 51 21.07 -12.08 23.59
N PRO A 52 19.93 -11.79 22.93
CA PRO A 52 19.49 -12.72 21.89
C PRO A 52 18.83 -12.08 20.64
N ALA A 53 19.44 -12.35 19.48
CA ALA A 53 18.90 -12.98 18.28
C ALA A 53 17.44 -12.66 17.87
N THR A 54 17.29 -11.86 16.81
CA THR A 54 16.21 -12.03 15.83
C THR A 54 16.81 -12.61 14.55
N GLY A 55 16.56 -13.92 14.37
CA GLY A 55 16.81 -14.63 13.12
C GLY A 55 15.84 -14.17 12.04
N ILE A 56 16.37 -13.41 11.08
CA ILE A 56 15.92 -13.46 9.69
C ILE A 56 17.10 -14.04 8.93
N ALA A 57 16.98 -15.30 8.52
CA ALA A 57 18.05 -16.00 7.82
C ALA A 57 18.37 -15.30 6.49
N LEU A 58 19.52 -14.62 6.47
CA LEU A 58 20.26 -14.35 5.24
C LEU A 58 20.93 -15.68 4.84
N ALA A 59 20.80 -16.06 3.57
CA ALA A 59 21.42 -17.27 3.03
C ALA A 59 22.94 -17.29 3.30
N PRO A 60 23.56 -18.47 3.52
CA PRO A 60 24.97 -18.56 3.89
C PRO A 60 25.89 -18.11 2.75
N GLN A 61 26.79 -17.17 3.03
CA GLN A 61 27.94 -16.88 2.19
C GLN A 61 28.95 -18.03 2.34
N ALA A 62 29.23 -18.73 1.24
CA ALA A 62 30.32 -19.69 1.18
C ALA A 62 31.67 -18.96 1.16
N GLU A 63 32.56 -19.33 2.08
CA GLU A 63 33.99 -19.01 2.01
C GLU A 63 34.60 -19.63 0.75
N ALA A 64 35.22 -18.80 -0.08
CA ALA A 64 35.90 -19.25 -1.28
C ALA A 64 37.26 -19.88 -0.93
N VAL A 65 37.38 -21.19 -1.14
CA VAL A 65 38.67 -21.88 -1.23
C VAL A 65 39.27 -21.56 -2.61
N PRO A 66 40.51 -21.07 -2.73
CA PRO A 66 41.10 -20.77 -4.03
C PRO A 66 41.58 -22.06 -4.70
N GLY A 67 40.96 -22.43 -5.82
CA GLY A 67 41.56 -23.41 -6.74
C GLY A 67 40.64 -24.49 -7.28
N GLU A 68 39.46 -24.14 -7.80
CA GLU A 68 38.73 -24.99 -8.75
C GLU A 68 38.06 -24.12 -9.83
N THR A 69 38.11 -24.60 -11.06
CA THR A 69 37.69 -23.87 -12.26
C THR A 69 36.15 -23.73 -12.29
N PRO A 70 35.58 -22.55 -12.60
CA PRO A 70 34.14 -22.37 -12.54
C PRO A 70 33.45 -23.11 -13.68
N SER A 71 32.61 -24.08 -13.33
CA SER A 71 31.60 -24.64 -14.23
C SER A 71 30.45 -23.63 -14.39
N LEU A 72 30.20 -23.19 -15.62
CA LEU A 72 29.12 -22.27 -15.99
C LEU A 72 27.75 -22.99 -16.07
N ALA A 73 27.35 -23.65 -14.99
CA ALA A 73 25.95 -24.03 -14.79
C ALA A 73 25.28 -22.93 -13.93
N PRO A 74 24.21 -22.29 -14.39
CA PRO A 74 23.49 -21.32 -13.57
C PRO A 74 22.79 -22.06 -12.43
N SER A 75 23.40 -22.06 -11.24
CA SER A 75 22.70 -22.38 -10.00
C SER A 75 21.96 -21.11 -9.55
N THR A 76 20.80 -20.86 -10.14
CA THR A 76 19.83 -19.90 -9.59
C THR A 76 19.39 -20.44 -8.23
N PRO A 77 19.39 -19.64 -7.13
CA PRO A 77 18.63 -20.01 -5.95
C PRO A 77 17.18 -20.23 -6.40
N GLN A 78 16.70 -21.47 -6.39
CA GLN A 78 15.30 -21.75 -6.70
C GLN A 78 14.45 -21.10 -5.59
N ASP A 79 13.76 -20.01 -5.93
CA ASP A 79 12.73 -19.47 -5.07
C ASP A 79 11.66 -20.56 -4.87
N PRO A 80 11.41 -21.05 -3.64
CA PRO A 80 10.39 -22.07 -3.40
C PRO A 80 9.00 -21.64 -3.86
N VAL A 81 8.77 -20.34 -4.08
CA VAL A 81 7.53 -19.79 -4.68
C VAL A 81 7.30 -20.28 -6.11
N LEU A 82 8.36 -20.58 -6.86
CA LEU A 82 8.25 -21.05 -8.25
C LEU A 82 7.90 -22.53 -8.39
N SER A 83 8.16 -23.34 -7.35
CA SER A 83 7.89 -24.78 -7.35
C SER A 83 6.72 -25.19 -6.47
N ALA A 84 6.22 -24.30 -5.61
CA ALA A 84 5.07 -24.55 -4.76
C ALA A 84 3.76 -24.66 -5.57
N GLY A 85 2.84 -25.49 -5.06
CA GLY A 85 1.48 -25.53 -5.58
C GLY A 85 0.80 -24.16 -5.46
N ARG A 86 -0.22 -23.93 -6.29
CA ARG A 86 -0.95 -22.66 -6.34
C ARG A 86 -2.45 -22.92 -6.33
N ILE A 87 -3.20 -22.00 -5.76
CA ILE A 87 -4.67 -22.01 -5.74
C ILE A 87 -5.14 -20.89 -6.65
N GLU A 88 -6.06 -21.19 -7.55
CA GLU A 88 -6.60 -20.21 -8.51
C GLU A 88 -7.50 -19.18 -7.81
N ILE A 89 -7.44 -17.93 -8.29
CA ILE A 89 -8.31 -16.83 -7.89
C ILE A 89 -9.17 -16.47 -9.11
N GLU A 90 -10.49 -16.47 -8.95
CA GLU A 90 -11.42 -16.10 -10.00
C GLU A 90 -12.57 -15.24 -9.45
N SER A 91 -12.71 -14.02 -9.97
CA SER A 91 -13.86 -13.15 -9.72
C SER A 91 -14.19 -12.35 -10.99
N PRO A 92 -15.33 -11.63 -11.03
CA PRO A 92 -15.65 -10.74 -12.14
C PRO A 92 -14.56 -9.68 -12.41
N ALA A 93 -13.83 -9.24 -11.38
CA ALA A 93 -12.84 -8.18 -11.48
C ALA A 93 -11.38 -8.67 -11.42
N LEU A 94 -11.13 -9.88 -10.91
CA LEU A 94 -9.79 -10.40 -10.64
C LEU A 94 -9.59 -11.82 -11.19
N GLN A 95 -8.39 -12.08 -11.70
CA GLN A 95 -7.89 -13.41 -12.04
C GLN A 95 -6.48 -13.57 -11.51
N GLY A 96 -6.10 -14.76 -11.05
CA GLY A 96 -4.74 -14.95 -10.57
C GLY A 96 -4.57 -16.20 -9.73
N SER A 97 -3.64 -16.15 -8.77
CA SER A 97 -3.39 -17.29 -7.90
C SER A 97 -2.73 -16.91 -6.57
N ILE A 98 -2.95 -17.78 -5.58
CA ILE A 98 -2.26 -17.79 -4.28
C ILE A 98 -1.17 -18.85 -4.32
N SER A 99 0.08 -18.49 -4.07
CA SER A 99 1.17 -19.45 -3.90
C SER A 99 1.10 -20.10 -2.51
N LEU A 100 1.19 -21.43 -2.45
CA LEU A 100 1.29 -22.16 -1.18
C LEU A 100 2.61 -21.87 -0.45
N ALA A 101 3.65 -21.43 -1.15
CA ALA A 101 4.83 -20.86 -0.51
C ALA A 101 4.51 -19.47 0.04
N GLY A 102 4.63 -19.32 1.35
CA GLY A 102 4.26 -18.13 2.11
C GLY A 102 2.77 -17.85 2.20
N GLY A 103 1.91 -18.58 1.47
CA GLY A 103 0.49 -18.24 1.32
C GLY A 103 0.34 -16.85 0.69
N ARG A 104 1.12 -16.57 -0.36
CA ARG A 104 1.27 -15.24 -0.97
C ARG A 104 0.22 -15.00 -2.04
N ILE A 105 -0.37 -13.81 -2.04
CA ILE A 105 -1.11 -13.30 -3.20
C ILE A 105 -0.08 -12.53 -4.03
N ASP A 106 0.46 -13.21 -5.04
CA ASP A 106 1.61 -12.72 -5.82
C ASP A 106 1.36 -12.74 -7.33
N ASP A 107 0.27 -13.32 -7.80
CA ASP A 107 -0.15 -13.32 -9.20
C ASP A 107 -1.58 -12.82 -9.27
N LEU A 108 -1.77 -11.59 -9.73
CA LEU A 108 -3.08 -10.96 -9.78
C LEU A 108 -3.22 -10.04 -10.99
N LEU A 109 -4.24 -10.32 -11.79
CA LEU A 109 -4.66 -9.60 -12.99
C LEU A 109 -5.98 -8.90 -12.72
N LEU A 110 -6.16 -7.69 -13.26
CA LEU A 110 -7.42 -6.97 -13.23
C LEU A 110 -8.19 -7.25 -14.53
N SER A 111 -9.18 -8.14 -14.48
CA SER A 111 -9.93 -8.62 -15.66
C SER A 111 -10.71 -7.52 -16.39
N GLY A 112 -11.03 -6.42 -15.70
CA GLY A 112 -11.68 -5.25 -16.30
C GLY A 112 -10.75 -4.30 -17.06
N TYR A 113 -9.43 -4.49 -16.98
CA TYR A 113 -8.43 -3.54 -17.50
C TYR A 113 -7.39 -4.24 -18.36
N ARG A 114 -6.90 -3.54 -19.38
CA ARG A 114 -5.83 -4.01 -20.28
C ARG A 114 -4.62 -3.11 -20.20
N GLU A 115 -3.46 -3.63 -20.57
CA GLU A 115 -2.21 -2.86 -20.59
C GLU A 115 -2.26 -1.72 -21.63
N THR A 116 -2.95 -1.95 -22.75
CA THR A 116 -3.12 -0.96 -23.82
C THR A 116 -4.59 -0.85 -24.24
N LEU A 117 -4.86 0.09 -25.15
CA LEU A 117 -6.20 0.28 -25.74
C LEU A 117 -6.55 -0.81 -26.76
N ASP A 118 -5.62 -1.70 -27.14
CA ASP A 118 -5.91 -2.82 -28.03
C ASP A 118 -6.84 -3.82 -27.33
N PRO A 119 -8.00 -4.17 -27.92
CA PRO A 119 -8.91 -5.17 -27.36
C PRO A 119 -8.28 -6.55 -27.11
N ASN A 120 -7.18 -6.89 -27.79
CA ASN A 120 -6.45 -8.15 -27.60
C ASN A 120 -5.24 -8.02 -26.64
N SER A 121 -4.97 -6.82 -26.12
CA SER A 121 -3.92 -6.61 -25.11
C SER A 121 -4.21 -7.47 -23.87
N PRO A 122 -3.19 -8.06 -23.23
CA PRO A 122 -3.38 -8.83 -22.00
C PRO A 122 -4.05 -7.99 -20.92
N PHE A 123 -4.68 -8.67 -19.96
CA PHE A 123 -5.20 -8.01 -18.78
C PHE A 123 -4.06 -7.36 -18.00
N LEU A 124 -4.37 -6.23 -17.36
CA LEU A 124 -3.39 -5.52 -16.55
C LEU A 124 -2.99 -6.37 -15.35
N ARG A 125 -1.68 -6.61 -15.22
CA ARG A 125 -1.11 -7.29 -14.07
C ARG A 125 -0.81 -6.33 -12.92
N LEU A 126 -1.47 -6.54 -11.79
CA LEU A 126 -1.25 -5.77 -10.56
C LEU A 126 -0.15 -6.37 -9.69
N LEU A 127 -0.18 -7.69 -9.46
CA LEU A 127 0.80 -8.42 -8.65
C LEU A 127 1.58 -9.42 -9.51
N SER A 128 2.88 -9.56 -9.23
CA SER A 128 3.78 -10.44 -9.97
C SER A 128 4.66 -11.27 -9.03
N PRO A 129 4.77 -12.60 -9.24
CA PRO A 129 5.52 -13.48 -8.34
C PRO A 129 7.03 -13.36 -8.56
N THR A 130 7.46 -13.13 -9.80
CA THR A 130 8.86 -13.07 -10.19
C THR A 130 9.13 -11.88 -11.10
N ALA A 131 10.42 -11.61 -11.32
CA ALA A 131 10.85 -10.69 -12.35
C ALA A 131 10.50 -11.30 -13.71
N GLN A 132 9.55 -10.68 -14.42
CA GLN A 132 9.17 -11.04 -15.78
C GLN A 132 9.60 -9.92 -16.72
N ALA A 133 10.44 -10.24 -17.70
CA ALA A 133 10.74 -9.32 -18.78
C ALA A 133 9.63 -9.42 -19.82
N GLY A 134 8.90 -8.32 -20.04
CA GLY A 134 7.88 -8.19 -21.07
C GLY A 134 8.24 -7.08 -22.06
N LEU A 135 7.64 -7.12 -23.25
CA LEU A 135 7.61 -5.98 -24.15
C LEU A 135 6.40 -5.12 -23.73
N GLY A 136 6.64 -4.01 -23.05
CA GLY A 136 5.61 -3.05 -22.67
C GLY A 136 5.64 -1.84 -23.59
N THR A 137 4.49 -1.35 -24.00
CA THR A 137 4.37 -0.04 -24.65
C THR A 137 4.13 1.01 -23.59
N ILE A 138 5.04 1.99 -23.43
CA ILE A 138 4.75 3.19 -22.64
C ILE A 138 3.82 4.08 -23.47
N SER A 139 2.54 3.73 -23.59
CA SER A 139 1.56 4.58 -24.25
C SER A 139 1.27 5.77 -23.34
N THR A 140 1.85 6.93 -23.66
CA THR A 140 1.38 8.19 -23.07
C THR A 140 0.24 8.73 -23.92
N PRO A 141 -0.71 9.49 -23.34
CA PRO A 141 -1.71 10.23 -24.14
C PRO A 141 -1.08 11.17 -25.18
N ALA A 142 0.21 11.50 -25.03
CA ALA A 142 0.99 12.33 -25.95
C ALA A 142 1.73 11.54 -27.05
N ALA A 143 1.85 10.21 -26.93
CA ALA A 143 2.52 9.36 -27.91
C ALA A 143 1.91 7.94 -27.88
N PRO A 144 0.80 7.71 -28.60
CA PRO A 144 0.19 6.37 -28.73
C PRO A 144 1.07 5.36 -29.49
N ASP A 145 2.08 5.83 -30.23
CA ASP A 145 3.01 5.01 -31.03
C ASP A 145 4.35 4.73 -30.33
N ALA A 146 4.38 4.71 -28.99
CA ALA A 146 5.61 4.42 -28.26
C ALA A 146 6.13 3.02 -28.62
N MET A 147 7.38 2.96 -29.11
CA MET A 147 8.07 1.71 -29.44
C MET A 147 8.01 0.75 -28.25
N PRO A 148 7.79 -0.57 -28.47
CA PRO A 148 7.80 -1.54 -27.40
C PRO A 148 9.17 -1.50 -26.71
N SER A 149 9.16 -1.11 -25.44
CA SER A 149 10.33 -1.08 -24.57
C SER A 149 10.34 -2.33 -23.70
N LEU A 150 11.52 -2.85 -23.41
CA LEU A 150 11.66 -3.93 -22.43
C LEU A 150 11.23 -3.40 -21.06
N VAL A 151 10.07 -3.81 -20.58
CA VAL A 151 9.59 -3.53 -19.21
C VAL A 151 9.88 -4.77 -18.39
N VAL A 152 10.69 -4.62 -17.34
CA VAL A 152 10.91 -5.70 -16.37
C VAL A 152 9.90 -5.52 -15.26
N GLN A 153 8.84 -6.30 -15.30
CA GLN A 153 7.90 -6.38 -14.20
C GLN A 153 8.58 -7.10 -13.03
N LYS A 154 8.86 -6.35 -11.97
CA LYS A 154 9.54 -6.87 -10.77
C LYS A 154 8.53 -7.52 -9.83
N PRO A 155 8.98 -8.40 -8.91
CA PRO A 155 8.09 -9.02 -7.94
C PRO A 155 7.32 -7.98 -7.11
N TYR A 156 6.02 -8.19 -6.96
CA TYR A 156 5.14 -7.38 -6.13
C TYR A 156 4.02 -8.26 -5.60
N TYR A 157 3.95 -8.41 -4.28
CA TYR A 157 3.04 -9.37 -3.65
C TYR A 157 2.57 -8.90 -2.27
N ALA A 158 1.45 -9.49 -1.85
CA ALA A 158 0.98 -9.46 -0.47
C ALA A 158 1.31 -10.79 0.21
N VAL A 159 1.82 -10.71 1.44
CA VAL A 159 2.09 -11.88 2.28
C VAL A 159 1.64 -11.61 3.70
N TYR A 160 1.12 -12.64 4.35
CA TYR A 160 0.73 -12.59 5.75
C TYR A 160 1.62 -13.53 6.55
N GLY A 161 1.74 -13.29 7.84
CA GLY A 161 2.55 -14.13 8.71
C GLY A 161 2.37 -13.81 10.18
N TRP A 162 3.25 -14.37 10.99
CA TRP A 162 3.23 -14.19 12.44
C TRP A 162 4.62 -13.85 12.94
N MET A 163 4.73 -12.85 13.81
CA MET A 163 5.93 -12.54 14.57
C MET A 163 5.90 -13.33 15.88
N PRO A 164 7.02 -13.95 16.30
CA PRO A 164 7.08 -14.68 17.55
C PRO A 164 7.00 -13.71 18.74
N GLY A 165 6.34 -14.14 19.81
CA GLY A 165 6.38 -13.43 21.08
C GLY A 165 7.73 -13.59 21.80
N PRO A 166 7.98 -12.80 22.86
CA PRO A 166 9.20 -12.92 23.65
C PRO A 166 9.42 -14.36 24.14
N GLY A 167 10.60 -14.93 23.87
CA GLY A 167 10.95 -16.29 24.26
C GLY A 167 10.40 -17.40 23.36
N VAL A 168 9.64 -17.07 22.31
CA VAL A 168 9.23 -18.04 21.28
C VAL A 168 10.29 -18.09 20.18
N ASP A 169 10.71 -19.30 19.82
CA ASP A 169 11.63 -19.53 18.70
C ASP A 169 10.98 -19.04 17.38
N PRO A 170 11.62 -18.16 16.60
CA PRO A 170 11.12 -17.72 15.29
C PRO A 170 10.81 -18.85 14.30
N ALA A 171 11.42 -20.04 14.45
CA ALA A 171 11.11 -21.20 13.62
C ALA A 171 9.72 -21.82 13.91
N LEU A 172 9.12 -21.51 15.06
CA LEU A 172 7.82 -22.05 15.49
C LEU A 172 6.61 -21.24 15.00
N VAL A 173 6.85 -20.12 14.30
CA VAL A 173 5.82 -19.31 13.66
C VAL A 173 6.02 -19.30 12.14
N PRO A 174 4.95 -19.25 11.33
CA PRO A 174 5.09 -19.22 9.89
C PRO A 174 5.65 -17.87 9.43
N ASN A 175 6.57 -17.92 8.49
CA ASN A 175 7.23 -16.78 7.88
C ASN A 175 6.91 -16.71 6.36
N PRO A 176 7.38 -15.67 5.63
CA PRO A 176 7.05 -15.50 4.22
C PRO A 176 7.54 -16.63 3.29
N ALA A 177 8.38 -17.55 3.76
CA ALA A 177 8.86 -18.73 3.02
C ALA A 177 8.19 -20.04 3.46
N THR A 178 7.34 -20.04 4.49
CA THR A 178 6.64 -21.23 4.98
C THR A 178 5.74 -21.83 3.89
N VAL A 179 5.89 -23.12 3.61
CA VAL A 179 5.02 -23.82 2.66
C VAL A 179 3.77 -24.30 3.39
N TRP A 180 2.61 -23.82 2.93
CA TRP A 180 1.30 -24.13 3.48
C TRP A 180 0.67 -25.33 2.78
N SER A 181 -0.19 -26.04 3.51
CA SER A 181 -1.11 -27.04 2.93
C SER A 181 -2.51 -26.45 2.81
N VAL A 182 -3.31 -26.99 1.88
CA VAL A 182 -4.72 -26.61 1.75
C VAL A 182 -5.54 -27.44 2.73
N GLU A 183 -6.28 -26.76 3.61
CA GLU A 183 -7.23 -27.41 4.53
C GLU A 183 -8.59 -27.55 3.86
N SER A 184 -9.06 -26.50 3.18
CA SER A 184 -10.35 -26.48 2.48
C SER A 184 -10.38 -25.47 1.34
N GLY A 185 -11.24 -25.73 0.35
CA GLY A 185 -11.40 -24.92 -0.86
C GLY A 185 -10.42 -25.30 -1.98
N THR A 186 -10.82 -25.11 -3.23
CA THR A 186 -10.01 -25.46 -4.41
C THR A 186 -9.70 -24.25 -5.30
N THR A 187 -10.62 -23.29 -5.34
CA THR A 187 -10.53 -22.04 -6.07
C THR A 187 -11.08 -20.94 -5.17
N LEU A 188 -10.39 -19.81 -5.08
CA LEU A 188 -10.87 -18.64 -4.36
C LEU A 188 -11.75 -17.80 -5.28
N ALA A 189 -13.03 -17.71 -4.96
CA ALA A 189 -14.02 -16.94 -5.71
C ALA A 189 -15.07 -16.32 -4.76
N PRO A 190 -15.92 -15.37 -5.23
CA PRO A 190 -17.01 -14.84 -4.42
C PRO A 190 -17.89 -15.93 -3.81
N GLY A 191 -17.95 -15.98 -2.47
CA GLY A 191 -18.68 -17.00 -1.72
C GLY A 191 -18.00 -18.38 -1.65
N GLN A 192 -16.78 -18.52 -2.14
CA GLN A 192 -15.96 -19.74 -2.12
C GLN A 192 -14.63 -19.46 -1.39
N PRO A 193 -14.62 -19.49 -0.04
CA PRO A 193 -13.40 -19.26 0.72
C PRO A 193 -12.40 -20.40 0.56
N VAL A 194 -11.13 -20.06 0.76
CA VAL A 194 -10.02 -21.03 0.79
C VAL A 194 -9.29 -20.90 2.12
N THR A 195 -9.01 -22.02 2.77
CA THR A 195 -8.28 -22.05 4.03
C THR A 195 -6.99 -22.86 3.88
N LEU A 196 -5.89 -22.22 4.25
CA LEU A 196 -4.57 -22.82 4.35
C LEU A 196 -4.27 -23.20 5.80
N ILE A 197 -3.54 -24.30 5.99
CA ILE A 197 -3.10 -24.81 7.30
C ILE A 197 -1.60 -25.06 7.31
N TRP A 198 -1.00 -24.77 8.46
CA TRP A 198 0.38 -25.12 8.77
C TRP A 198 0.48 -25.54 10.25
N ASP A 199 0.95 -26.76 10.49
CA ASP A 199 1.27 -27.27 11.82
C ASP A 199 2.76 -27.08 12.06
N ASN A 200 3.12 -26.41 13.16
CA ASN A 200 4.52 -26.16 13.50
C ASN A 200 5.23 -27.39 14.10
N GLY A 201 4.50 -28.48 14.37
CA GLY A 201 5.02 -29.71 14.98
C GLY A 201 5.28 -29.61 16.48
N ALA A 202 5.04 -28.45 17.09
CA ALA A 202 5.22 -28.16 18.53
C ALA A 202 3.88 -27.95 19.26
N GLY A 203 2.76 -28.31 18.61
CA GLY A 203 1.41 -28.23 19.17
C GLY A 203 0.68 -26.92 18.87
N GLN A 204 1.14 -26.11 17.92
CA GLN A 204 0.38 -24.97 17.41
C GLN A 204 0.03 -25.15 15.95
N ILE A 205 -1.25 -24.96 15.64
CA ILE A 205 -1.80 -25.07 14.30
C ILE A 205 -2.19 -23.68 13.85
N PHE A 206 -1.55 -23.22 12.79
CA PHE A 206 -1.81 -21.94 12.16
C PHE A 206 -2.76 -22.14 10.99
N ARG A 207 -3.79 -21.29 10.89
CA ARG A 207 -4.66 -21.25 9.71
C ARG A 207 -4.70 -19.86 9.11
N ARG A 208 -4.92 -19.82 7.80
CA ARG A 208 -5.16 -18.59 7.04
C ARG A 208 -6.33 -18.81 6.10
N SER A 209 -7.45 -18.16 6.36
CA SER A 209 -8.60 -18.15 5.48
C SER A 209 -8.58 -16.91 4.59
N PHE A 210 -8.84 -17.11 3.30
CA PHE A 210 -9.03 -16.07 2.31
C PHE A 210 -10.48 -16.11 1.82
N GLU A 211 -11.10 -14.94 1.82
CA GLU A 211 -12.36 -14.66 1.16
C GLU A 211 -12.14 -13.52 0.17
N LEU A 212 -12.85 -13.55 -0.95
CA LEU A 212 -12.78 -12.53 -1.99
C LEU A 212 -14.21 -12.10 -2.35
N ASP A 213 -14.42 -10.79 -2.52
CA ASP A 213 -15.66 -10.26 -3.03
C ASP A 213 -15.70 -10.21 -4.57
N ASP A 214 -16.80 -9.70 -5.14
CA ASP A 214 -16.98 -9.60 -6.59
C ASP A 214 -16.08 -8.54 -7.27
N ARG A 215 -15.31 -7.79 -6.47
CA ARG A 215 -14.48 -6.67 -6.88
C ARG A 215 -13.03 -6.89 -6.45
N TYR A 216 -12.53 -6.11 -5.50
CA TYR A 216 -11.09 -6.00 -5.22
C TYR A 216 -10.72 -6.23 -3.75
N MET A 217 -11.67 -6.62 -2.90
CA MET A 217 -11.44 -6.75 -1.46
C MET A 217 -11.29 -8.21 -1.07
N PHE A 218 -10.12 -8.53 -0.56
CA PHE A 218 -9.85 -9.79 0.12
C PHE A 218 -10.10 -9.60 1.63
N THR A 219 -10.80 -10.53 2.25
CA THR A 219 -10.80 -10.69 3.71
C THR A 219 -9.84 -11.81 4.07
N VAL A 220 -8.85 -11.50 4.89
CA VAL A 220 -7.81 -12.43 5.32
C VAL A 220 -7.90 -12.63 6.82
N THR A 221 -8.25 -13.85 7.21
CA THR A 221 -8.37 -14.25 8.62
C THR A 221 -7.24 -15.19 8.98
N GLN A 222 -6.37 -14.75 9.89
CA GLN A 222 -5.31 -15.57 10.46
C GLN A 222 -5.78 -16.13 11.81
N SER A 223 -5.48 -17.39 12.12
CA SER A 223 -5.73 -17.95 13.44
C SER A 223 -4.59 -18.84 13.93
N ILE A 224 -4.48 -18.96 15.26
CA ILE A 224 -3.60 -19.90 15.93
C ILE A 224 -4.46 -20.70 16.90
N GLU A 225 -4.44 -22.02 16.74
CA GLU A 225 -4.92 -22.98 17.71
C GLU A 225 -3.72 -23.50 18.50
N ASN A 226 -3.82 -23.53 19.83
CA ASN A 226 -2.77 -24.05 20.70
C ASN A 226 -3.20 -25.36 21.35
N ALA A 227 -2.80 -26.48 20.76
CA ALA A 227 -2.96 -27.83 21.29
C ALA A 227 -1.83 -28.23 22.27
N GLY A 228 -0.83 -27.37 22.46
CA GLY A 228 0.29 -27.58 23.38
C GLY A 228 -0.06 -27.31 24.84
N PRO A 229 0.80 -27.74 25.79
CA PRO A 229 0.55 -27.63 27.23
C PRO A 229 0.86 -26.24 27.82
N ALA A 230 1.57 -25.37 27.09
CA ALA A 230 1.97 -24.04 27.54
C ALA A 230 1.33 -22.94 26.67
N ALA A 231 1.16 -21.75 27.23
CA ALA A 231 0.68 -20.60 26.46
C ALA A 231 1.67 -20.23 25.34
N PHE A 232 1.15 -19.85 24.18
CA PHE A 232 1.95 -19.49 23.01
C PHE A 232 1.67 -18.06 22.60
N ALA A 233 2.70 -17.24 22.43
CA ALA A 233 2.57 -15.83 22.08
C ALA A 233 3.06 -15.56 20.65
N ALA A 234 2.23 -14.94 19.83
CA ALA A 234 2.59 -14.48 18.50
C ALA A 234 1.69 -13.32 18.03
N ALA A 235 2.20 -12.47 17.15
CA ALA A 235 1.51 -11.31 16.61
C ALA A 235 1.29 -11.46 15.09
N PRO A 236 0.05 -11.36 14.56
CA PRO A 236 -0.18 -11.45 13.13
C PRO A 236 0.29 -10.18 12.41
N TYR A 237 0.67 -10.31 11.14
CA TYR A 237 0.99 -9.17 10.28
C TYR A 237 0.57 -9.42 8.82
N GLY A 238 0.40 -8.33 8.10
CA GLY A 238 0.41 -8.28 6.63
C GLY A 238 1.59 -7.46 6.12
N ILE A 239 2.16 -7.85 4.98
CA ILE A 239 3.22 -7.13 4.27
C ILE A 239 2.85 -7.03 2.79
N LEU A 240 2.98 -5.83 2.24
CA LEU A 240 3.08 -5.58 0.82
C LEU A 240 4.56 -5.34 0.50
N ALA A 241 5.14 -6.18 -0.35
CA ALA A 241 6.54 -6.08 -0.75
C ALA A 241 6.64 -5.82 -2.25
N ARG A 242 7.23 -4.68 -2.62
CA ARG A 242 7.44 -4.27 -4.02
C ARG A 242 8.94 -4.19 -4.30
N HIS A 243 9.41 -5.07 -5.16
CA HIS A 243 10.82 -5.16 -5.52
C HIS A 243 11.18 -4.11 -6.57
N GLY A 244 12.23 -3.37 -6.26
CA GLY A 244 12.71 -2.22 -6.99
C GLY A 244 11.72 -1.08 -7.10
N LYS A 245 12.24 0.06 -7.51
CA LYS A 245 11.38 1.20 -7.83
C LYS A 245 10.54 0.85 -9.09
N PRO A 246 9.21 1.02 -9.04
CA PRO A 246 8.35 0.85 -10.21
C PRO A 246 8.52 2.00 -11.21
N ASP A 247 8.14 1.75 -12.46
CA ASP A 247 8.05 2.80 -13.47
C ASP A 247 6.88 3.73 -13.16
N THR A 248 7.21 4.89 -12.61
CA THR A 248 6.26 5.94 -12.24
C THR A 248 6.05 6.91 -13.40
N GLN A 249 4.83 7.45 -13.57
CA GLN A 249 4.60 8.47 -14.60
C GLN A 249 5.33 9.78 -14.29
N ASN A 250 5.85 9.95 -13.06
CA ASN A 250 6.65 11.10 -12.61
C ASN A 250 5.93 12.42 -12.90
N PHE A 251 4.62 12.46 -12.64
CA PHE A 251 3.81 13.65 -12.85
C PHE A 251 3.75 14.48 -11.57
N PHE A 252 4.00 15.79 -11.67
CA PHE A 252 4.22 16.65 -10.49
C PHE A 252 3.00 16.82 -9.57
N ILE A 253 1.78 16.60 -10.10
CA ILE A 253 0.51 16.67 -9.36
C ILE A 253 -0.05 15.30 -8.97
N LEU A 254 0.72 14.23 -9.14
CA LEU A 254 0.30 12.88 -8.76
C LEU A 254 1.24 12.30 -7.71
N HIS A 255 0.66 11.72 -6.67
CA HIS A 255 1.34 10.90 -5.69
C HIS A 255 1.46 9.44 -6.17
N GLU A 256 2.69 8.95 -6.22
CA GLU A 256 3.05 7.56 -6.50
C GLU A 256 4.08 7.12 -5.47
N GLY A 257 3.73 6.11 -4.66
CA GLY A 257 4.52 5.74 -3.49
C GLY A 257 3.71 5.05 -2.41
N ALA A 258 4.24 5.05 -1.20
CA ALA A 258 3.51 4.61 -0.04
C ALA A 258 2.41 5.61 0.31
N VAL A 259 1.26 5.08 0.73
CA VAL A 259 0.10 5.84 1.16
C VAL A 259 -0.53 5.14 2.37
N GLY A 260 -1.09 5.92 3.29
CA GLY A 260 -1.78 5.35 4.44
C GLY A 260 -2.66 6.36 5.17
N MET A 261 -3.53 5.84 6.02
CA MET A 261 -4.29 6.61 7.00
C MET A 261 -4.00 6.04 8.39
N SER A 262 -3.75 6.91 9.35
CA SER A 262 -3.49 6.53 10.75
C SER A 262 -4.25 7.48 11.66
N ASP A 263 -5.40 7.04 12.17
CA ASP A 263 -6.28 7.82 13.06
C ASP A 263 -6.54 9.25 12.52
N GLY A 264 -7.01 9.35 11.27
CA GLY A 264 -7.31 10.62 10.60
C GLY A 264 -6.11 11.37 10.00
N LYS A 265 -4.87 10.89 10.20
CA LYS A 265 -3.65 11.46 9.58
C LYS A 265 -3.29 10.71 8.31
N LEU A 266 -3.25 11.44 7.19
CA LEU A 266 -2.84 10.91 5.88
C LEU A 266 -1.30 10.86 5.79
N LEU A 267 -0.78 9.72 5.34
CA LEU A 267 0.61 9.51 4.96
C LEU A 267 0.70 9.48 3.43
N GLU A 268 1.58 10.29 2.86
CA GLU A 268 1.94 10.25 1.44
C GLU A 268 3.46 10.34 1.31
N GLN A 269 4.10 9.20 1.00
CA GLN A 269 5.57 9.11 0.91
C GLN A 269 5.99 8.56 -0.46
N LYS A 270 6.62 9.41 -1.29
CA LYS A 270 7.03 9.02 -2.66
C LYS A 270 8.16 7.99 -2.61
N TYR A 271 8.20 7.08 -3.59
CA TYR A 271 9.26 6.05 -3.68
C TYR A 271 10.68 6.63 -3.56
N LYS A 272 10.96 7.72 -4.28
CA LYS A 272 12.29 8.37 -4.25
C LYS A 272 12.68 8.93 -2.87
N ASP A 273 11.70 9.24 -2.05
CA ASP A 273 11.87 9.85 -0.74
C ASP A 273 11.85 8.76 0.35
N MET A 274 11.18 7.61 0.13
CA MET A 274 11.30 6.41 0.98
C MET A 274 12.75 5.93 1.08
N ALA A 275 13.48 5.95 -0.03
CA ALA A 275 14.89 5.55 -0.07
C ALA A 275 15.83 6.49 0.71
N LYS A 276 15.32 7.64 1.17
CA LYS A 276 16.06 8.67 1.92
C LYS A 276 15.55 8.84 3.34
N LEU A 277 14.67 7.96 3.81
CA LEU A 277 14.17 8.01 5.18
C LEU A 277 15.31 7.78 6.16
N ASP A 278 15.21 8.41 7.32
CA ASP A 278 16.13 8.16 8.41
C ASP A 278 15.95 6.72 8.94
N PRO A 279 17.05 6.04 9.32
CA PRO A 279 16.96 4.71 9.90
C PRO A 279 16.23 4.72 11.25
N VAL A 280 15.32 3.78 11.46
CA VAL A 280 14.61 3.58 12.74
C VAL A 280 14.98 2.21 13.30
N GLY A 281 15.89 2.18 14.29
CA GLY A 281 16.33 0.95 14.94
C GLY A 281 16.73 -0.13 13.93
N ASN A 282 16.14 -1.32 14.04
CA ASN A 282 16.41 -2.46 13.16
C ASN A 282 15.59 -2.44 11.85
N GLU A 283 14.69 -1.47 11.65
CA GLU A 283 13.90 -1.38 10.41
C GLU A 283 14.71 -0.85 9.22
N GLY A 284 15.82 -0.15 9.49
CA GLY A 284 16.49 0.67 8.48
C GLY A 284 15.64 1.90 8.11
N PRO A 285 15.79 2.45 6.89
CA PRO A 285 15.03 3.62 6.42
C PRO A 285 13.51 3.39 6.50
N ALA A 286 12.85 4.00 7.48
CA ALA A 286 11.46 3.66 7.79
C ALA A 286 10.66 4.81 8.42
N ILE A 287 9.33 4.73 8.25
CA ILE A 287 8.33 5.46 9.04
C ILE A 287 7.54 4.41 9.80
N VAL A 288 7.53 4.52 11.12
CA VAL A 288 6.76 3.64 12.02
C VAL A 288 5.71 4.49 12.71
N THR A 289 4.45 4.08 12.68
CA THR A 289 3.33 4.81 13.26
C THR A 289 2.40 3.86 13.98
N GLU A 290 2.20 4.10 15.27
CA GLU A 290 1.19 3.40 16.05
C GLU A 290 -0.20 3.94 15.71
N VAL A 291 -1.12 3.03 15.38
CA VAL A 291 -2.52 3.31 15.07
C VAL A 291 -3.37 2.69 16.16
N THR A 292 -4.24 3.49 16.75
CA THR A 292 -5.03 3.08 17.92
C THR A 292 -6.42 2.59 17.55
N GLY A 293 -7.03 3.18 16.54
CA GLY A 293 -8.43 2.93 16.19
C GLY A 293 -8.63 2.45 14.77
N ASN A 294 -8.19 3.21 13.77
CA ASN A 294 -8.55 2.92 12.38
C ASN A 294 -7.48 3.44 11.42
N GLY A 295 -7.24 2.69 10.36
CA GLY A 295 -6.24 3.03 9.39
C GLY A 295 -5.99 1.95 8.37
N TRP A 296 -5.12 2.28 7.44
CA TRP A 296 -4.68 1.40 6.37
C TRP A 296 -3.33 1.88 5.84
N VAL A 297 -2.56 0.99 5.23
CA VAL A 297 -1.24 1.32 4.69
C VAL A 297 -0.94 0.47 3.47
N GLY A 298 -0.27 1.06 2.49
CA GLY A 298 0.10 0.33 1.28
C GLY A 298 0.76 1.21 0.24
N PHE A 299 0.54 0.88 -1.02
CA PHE A 299 1.11 1.57 -2.16
C PHE A 299 0.02 2.02 -3.13
N THR A 300 0.22 3.21 -3.69
CA THR A 300 -0.62 3.79 -4.73
C THR A 300 0.22 4.12 -5.95
N ASP A 301 -0.33 3.78 -7.11
CA ASP A 301 0.12 4.23 -8.42
C ASP A 301 -0.95 5.16 -9.02
N LYS A 302 -0.85 5.55 -10.29
CA LYS A 302 -1.85 6.44 -10.91
C LYS A 302 -3.28 5.91 -10.83
N TYR A 303 -3.51 4.67 -11.24
CA TYR A 303 -4.84 4.08 -11.36
C TYR A 303 -5.09 2.92 -10.40
N TRP A 304 -4.03 2.38 -9.81
CA TRP A 304 -4.06 1.14 -9.03
C TRP A 304 -3.58 1.38 -7.62
N MET A 305 -4.03 0.55 -6.69
CA MET A 305 -3.47 0.54 -5.33
C MET A 305 -3.56 -0.85 -4.71
N THR A 306 -2.67 -1.09 -3.76
CA THR A 306 -2.79 -2.20 -2.82
C THR A 306 -2.69 -1.66 -1.40
N THR A 307 -3.59 -2.02 -0.51
CA THR A 307 -3.56 -1.56 0.88
C THR A 307 -3.91 -2.68 1.84
N LEU A 308 -3.16 -2.76 2.93
CA LEU A 308 -3.45 -3.57 4.10
C LEU A 308 -4.34 -2.75 5.02
N ILE A 309 -5.47 -3.33 5.42
CA ILE A 309 -6.51 -2.63 6.17
C ILE A 309 -6.89 -3.51 7.38
N PRO A 310 -6.24 -3.30 8.54
CA PRO A 310 -6.72 -3.87 9.79
C PRO A 310 -8.19 -3.51 10.05
N GLN A 311 -8.92 -4.35 10.78
CA GLN A 311 -10.33 -4.08 11.04
C GLN A 311 -10.50 -2.79 11.85
N PRO A 312 -11.54 -1.97 11.57
CA PRO A 312 -11.83 -0.80 12.37
C PRO A 312 -11.99 -1.14 13.86
N GLY A 313 -11.37 -0.33 14.72
CA GLY A 313 -11.30 -0.55 16.16
C GLY A 313 -10.13 -1.44 16.60
N GLN A 314 -9.37 -2.02 15.67
CA GLN A 314 -8.19 -2.82 15.98
C GLN A 314 -6.92 -1.94 15.92
N PRO A 315 -6.15 -1.84 17.02
CA PRO A 315 -4.87 -1.14 16.98
C PRO A 315 -3.85 -1.93 16.16
N PHE A 316 -2.92 -1.24 15.52
CA PHE A 316 -1.83 -1.85 14.77
C PHE A 316 -0.65 -0.88 14.61
N THR A 317 0.54 -1.41 14.39
CA THR A 317 1.69 -0.61 13.96
C THR A 317 1.73 -0.58 12.43
N SER A 318 1.60 0.61 11.86
CA SER A 318 1.82 0.88 10.44
C SER A 318 3.31 1.11 10.19
N VAL A 319 3.89 0.37 9.25
CA VAL A 319 5.30 0.52 8.87
C VAL A 319 5.42 0.73 7.37
N VAL A 320 6.16 1.76 6.97
CA VAL A 320 6.56 2.01 5.59
C VAL A 320 8.08 2.09 5.56
N LYS A 321 8.74 1.22 4.80
CA LYS A 321 10.20 1.16 4.79
C LYS A 321 10.79 0.83 3.44
N TYR A 322 12.08 1.09 3.31
CA TYR A 322 12.90 0.69 2.18
C TYR A 322 14.10 -0.12 2.66
N ALA A 323 14.27 -1.32 2.12
CA ALA A 323 15.38 -2.22 2.40
C ALA A 323 16.45 -2.09 1.29
N PRO A 324 17.55 -1.33 1.49
CA PRO A 324 18.48 -1.01 0.42
C PRO A 324 19.23 -2.24 -0.12
N GLY A 325 19.55 -3.20 0.75
CA GLY A 325 20.31 -4.39 0.37
C GLY A 325 19.58 -5.32 -0.60
N ALA A 326 18.24 -5.34 -0.55
CA ALA A 326 17.40 -6.15 -1.43
C ALA A 326 16.66 -5.31 -2.49
N ASP A 327 16.80 -3.98 -2.45
CA ASP A 327 16.01 -3.01 -3.23
C ASP A 327 14.51 -3.30 -3.11
N ILE A 328 13.96 -3.34 -1.89
CA ILE A 328 12.53 -3.63 -1.64
C ILE A 328 11.88 -2.48 -0.90
N TYR A 329 10.77 -2.00 -1.44
CA TYR A 329 9.84 -1.10 -0.76
C TYR A 329 8.78 -1.95 -0.05
N GLN A 330 8.56 -1.70 1.25
CA GLN A 330 7.61 -2.45 2.06
C GLN A 330 6.61 -1.54 2.76
N ALA A 331 5.37 -1.99 2.81
CA ALA A 331 4.32 -1.47 3.65
C ALA A 331 3.79 -2.63 4.51
N GLU A 332 3.69 -2.43 5.82
CA GLU A 332 3.32 -3.47 6.77
C GLU A 332 2.25 -2.98 7.74
N ALA A 333 1.32 -3.87 8.06
CA ALA A 333 0.38 -3.70 9.15
C ALA A 333 0.65 -4.81 10.18
N ARG A 334 1.17 -4.43 11.34
CA ARG A 334 1.53 -5.35 12.43
C ARG A 334 0.46 -5.28 13.52
N LEU A 335 -0.24 -6.38 13.72
CA LEU A 335 -1.35 -6.45 14.67
C LEU A 335 -0.82 -6.78 16.08
N PRO A 336 -1.62 -6.59 17.13
CA PRO A 336 -1.16 -6.75 18.51
C PRO A 336 -0.77 -8.19 18.80
N MET A 337 0.16 -8.35 19.75
CA MET A 337 0.57 -9.65 20.28
C MET A 337 -0.63 -10.40 20.86
N GLN A 338 -0.81 -11.64 20.44
CA GLN A 338 -1.83 -12.55 20.96
C GLN A 338 -1.15 -13.62 21.80
N THR A 339 -1.67 -13.86 23.01
CA THR A 339 -1.24 -14.98 23.86
C THR A 339 -2.35 -16.02 23.90
N VAL A 340 -2.12 -17.17 23.26
CA VAL A 340 -3.07 -18.26 23.09
C VAL A 340 -2.87 -19.27 24.22
N ALA A 341 -3.88 -19.43 25.08
CA ALA A 341 -3.83 -20.41 26.16
C ALA A 341 -3.92 -21.86 25.65
N PRO A 342 -3.43 -22.85 26.40
CA PRO A 342 -3.60 -24.27 26.06
C PRO A 342 -5.07 -24.64 25.79
N GLY A 343 -5.31 -25.38 24.72
CA GLY A 343 -6.64 -25.83 24.30
C GLY A 343 -7.55 -24.74 23.72
N THR A 344 -7.01 -23.55 23.42
CA THR A 344 -7.78 -22.42 22.87
C THR A 344 -7.32 -22.04 21.47
N GLN A 345 -8.16 -21.28 20.78
CA GLN A 345 -7.87 -20.69 19.47
C GLN A 345 -8.16 -19.19 19.51
N LEU A 346 -7.28 -18.39 18.90
CA LEU A 346 -7.50 -16.97 18.65
C LEU A 346 -7.40 -16.68 17.15
N SER A 347 -8.15 -15.68 16.71
CA SER A 347 -8.19 -15.23 15.32
C SER A 347 -8.01 -13.72 15.21
N SER A 348 -7.43 -13.29 14.09
CA SER A 348 -7.32 -11.89 13.71
C SER A 348 -7.67 -11.75 12.23
N SER A 349 -8.60 -10.85 11.93
CA SER A 349 -9.05 -10.58 10.56
C SER A 349 -8.55 -9.23 10.10
N SER A 350 -8.22 -9.12 8.82
CA SER A 350 -7.86 -7.87 8.15
C SER A 350 -8.30 -7.94 6.70
N PHE A 351 -8.30 -6.80 6.01
CA PHE A 351 -8.57 -6.75 4.60
C PHE A 351 -7.31 -6.43 3.79
N LEU A 352 -7.29 -6.92 2.55
CA LEU A 352 -6.40 -6.46 1.50
C LEU A 352 -7.25 -5.94 0.37
N PHE A 353 -7.13 -4.65 0.08
CA PHE A 353 -7.57 -4.13 -1.20
C PHE A 353 -6.44 -4.30 -2.20
N ALA A 354 -6.70 -4.89 -3.35
CA ALA A 354 -5.76 -4.96 -4.46
C ALA A 354 -6.50 -4.78 -5.79
N GLY A 355 -6.54 -3.56 -6.31
CA GLY A 355 -7.36 -3.26 -7.48
C GLY A 355 -7.29 -1.84 -8.01
N ALA A 356 -8.27 -1.52 -8.85
CA ALA A 356 -8.40 -0.21 -9.49
C ALA A 356 -9.04 0.83 -8.56
N LYS A 357 -8.59 2.09 -8.67
CA LYS A 357 -9.07 3.21 -7.86
C LYS A 357 -10.40 3.78 -8.35
N GLU A 358 -11.40 2.91 -8.40
CA GLU A 358 -12.79 3.28 -8.69
C GLU A 358 -13.41 3.97 -7.47
N TRP A 359 -13.79 5.24 -7.63
CA TRP A 359 -14.33 6.03 -6.52
C TRP A 359 -15.56 5.39 -5.87
N GLU A 360 -16.51 4.87 -6.67
CA GLU A 360 -17.74 4.25 -6.16
C GLU A 360 -17.43 3.01 -5.32
N THR A 361 -16.52 2.17 -5.81
CA THR A 361 -16.08 0.95 -5.13
C THR A 361 -15.35 1.27 -3.82
N ILE A 362 -14.37 2.18 -3.85
CA ILE A 362 -13.64 2.62 -2.65
C ILE A 362 -14.60 3.27 -1.63
N ASN A 363 -15.49 4.14 -2.08
CA ASN A 363 -16.47 4.79 -1.21
C ASN A 363 -17.47 3.77 -0.63
N ALA A 364 -17.88 2.75 -1.39
CA ALA A 364 -18.74 1.68 -0.89
C ALA A 364 -18.05 0.88 0.22
N TYR A 365 -16.78 0.48 0.03
CA TYR A 365 -15.99 -0.17 1.08
C TYR A 365 -15.80 0.71 2.30
N GLN A 366 -15.46 1.99 2.10
CA GLN A 366 -15.32 2.96 3.18
C GLN A 366 -16.57 2.97 4.08
N ASN A 367 -17.75 3.04 3.46
CA ASN A 367 -19.01 3.19 4.19
C ASN A 367 -19.51 1.87 4.81
N SER A 368 -19.37 0.75 4.08
CA SER A 368 -19.86 -0.56 4.53
C SER A 368 -18.94 -1.24 5.54
N LEU A 369 -17.63 -1.09 5.38
CA LEU A 369 -16.60 -1.66 6.25
C LEU A 369 -16.07 -0.64 7.27
N HIS A 370 -16.61 0.58 7.30
CA HIS A 370 -16.19 1.66 8.22
C HIS A 370 -14.68 1.97 8.20
N ILE A 371 -14.05 1.87 7.03
CA ILE A 371 -12.62 2.15 6.86
C ILE A 371 -12.40 3.67 6.92
N ASP A 372 -11.50 4.15 7.78
CA ASP A 372 -11.31 5.59 7.95
C ASP A 372 -10.74 6.23 6.67
N ARG A 373 -11.48 7.23 6.17
CA ARG A 373 -11.10 8.09 5.03
C ARG A 373 -10.51 7.33 3.84
N PHE A 374 -10.99 6.13 3.54
CA PHE A 374 -10.45 5.29 2.46
C PHE A 374 -10.51 5.94 1.06
N VAL A 375 -11.46 6.85 0.82
CA VAL A 375 -11.54 7.67 -0.41
C VAL A 375 -10.33 8.60 -0.59
N ASP A 376 -9.57 8.86 0.46
CA ASP A 376 -8.34 9.66 0.42
C ASP A 376 -7.11 8.86 -0.04
N SER A 377 -7.29 7.57 -0.36
CA SER A 377 -6.31 6.80 -1.15
C SER A 377 -6.23 7.26 -2.61
N ILE A 378 -7.26 7.98 -3.08
CA ILE A 378 -7.22 8.70 -4.36
C ILE A 378 -6.55 10.05 -4.11
N ASP A 379 -5.52 10.37 -4.89
CA ASP A 379 -4.88 11.68 -4.84
C ASP A 379 -5.83 12.74 -5.43
N TRP A 380 -6.34 13.61 -4.56
CA TRP A 380 -7.22 14.73 -4.90
C TRP A 380 -6.47 16.04 -5.17
N GLY A 381 -5.15 16.03 -5.02
CA GLY A 381 -4.26 17.17 -5.10
C GLY A 381 -4.46 18.19 -3.97
N TRP A 382 -3.64 19.22 -4.00
CA TRP A 382 -3.67 20.33 -3.03
C TRP A 382 -5.05 20.99 -2.91
N PHE A 383 -5.79 21.08 -4.03
CA PHE A 383 -7.12 21.68 -4.08
C PHE A 383 -8.25 20.66 -3.85
N TYR A 384 -8.03 19.66 -2.97
CA TYR A 384 -9.00 18.58 -2.71
C TYR A 384 -10.40 19.08 -2.36
N PHE A 385 -10.49 20.22 -1.68
CA PHE A 385 -11.76 20.86 -1.29
C PHE A 385 -12.56 21.35 -2.50
N LEU A 386 -11.91 21.59 -3.64
CA LEU A 386 -12.52 21.96 -4.91
C LEU A 386 -12.69 20.73 -5.83
N THR A 387 -11.67 19.86 -5.92
CA THR A 387 -11.69 18.70 -6.83
C THR A 387 -12.73 17.67 -6.41
N LYS A 388 -12.91 17.38 -5.11
CA LYS A 388 -13.93 16.43 -4.63
C LYS A 388 -15.36 16.85 -4.98
N PRO A 389 -15.83 18.09 -4.70
CA PRO A 389 -17.17 18.53 -5.13
C PRO A 389 -17.35 18.53 -6.65
N ILE A 390 -16.34 18.99 -7.42
CA ILE A 390 -16.40 18.99 -8.88
C ILE A 390 -16.51 17.56 -9.41
N PHE A 391 -15.72 16.62 -8.87
CA PHE A 391 -15.79 15.22 -9.25
C PHE A 391 -17.15 14.62 -8.92
N ARG A 392 -17.71 14.87 -7.73
CA ARG A 392 -19.06 14.39 -7.37
C ARG A 392 -20.11 14.90 -8.35
N LEU A 393 -20.03 16.17 -8.77
CA LEU A 393 -20.91 16.72 -9.79
C LEU A 393 -20.72 16.05 -11.15
N LEU A 394 -19.46 15.86 -11.59
CA LEU A 394 -19.15 15.17 -12.83
C LEU A 394 -19.68 13.74 -12.82
N HIS A 395 -19.51 13.05 -11.70
CA HIS A 395 -19.95 11.69 -11.49
C HIS A 395 -21.47 11.57 -11.52
N TRP A 396 -22.18 12.52 -10.88
CA TRP A 396 -23.63 12.60 -10.96
C TRP A 396 -24.11 12.87 -12.39
N LEU A 397 -23.48 13.80 -13.11
CA LEU A 397 -23.77 14.07 -14.52
C LEU A 397 -23.56 12.82 -15.37
N HIS A 398 -22.48 12.08 -15.12
CA HIS A 398 -22.20 10.81 -15.79
C HIS A 398 -23.27 9.76 -15.53
N GLY A 399 -23.74 9.63 -14.29
CA GLY A 399 -24.84 8.72 -13.94
C GLY A 399 -26.15 9.04 -14.66
N VAL A 400 -26.42 10.31 -14.95
CA VAL A 400 -27.64 10.74 -15.66
C VAL A 400 -27.48 10.65 -17.18
N ILE A 401 -26.33 11.02 -17.72
CA ILE A 401 -26.08 11.13 -19.17
C ILE A 401 -25.59 9.80 -19.77
N GLY A 402 -24.88 8.97 -18.99
CA GLY A 402 -24.28 7.71 -19.43
C GLY A 402 -23.05 7.86 -20.34
N ASN A 403 -22.53 9.07 -20.53
CA ASN A 403 -21.37 9.34 -21.38
C ASN A 403 -20.42 10.37 -20.78
N MET A 404 -19.16 10.00 -20.59
CA MET A 404 -18.15 10.84 -19.94
C MET A 404 -17.87 12.14 -20.71
N GLY A 405 -17.79 12.10 -22.03
CA GLY A 405 -17.52 13.28 -22.86
C GLY A 405 -18.62 14.34 -22.73
N TRP A 406 -19.88 13.93 -22.85
CA TRP A 406 -21.03 14.83 -22.66
C TRP A 406 -21.13 15.36 -21.23
N SER A 407 -20.75 14.54 -20.24
CA SER A 407 -20.73 14.96 -18.83
C SER A 407 -19.70 16.05 -18.56
N ILE A 408 -18.51 15.96 -19.18
CA ILE A 408 -17.47 17.00 -19.10
C ILE A 408 -17.95 18.29 -19.76
N ILE A 409 -18.62 18.20 -20.92
CA ILE A 409 -19.18 19.38 -21.60
C ILE A 409 -20.23 20.05 -20.69
N ALA A 410 -21.15 19.28 -20.13
CA ALA A 410 -22.18 19.79 -19.21
C ALA A 410 -21.57 20.44 -17.96
N LEU A 411 -20.58 19.79 -17.35
CA LEU A 411 -19.83 20.35 -16.22
C LEU A 411 -19.19 21.69 -16.58
N THR A 412 -18.58 21.79 -17.76
CA THR A 412 -17.94 23.02 -18.24
C THR A 412 -18.94 24.18 -18.33
N PHE A 413 -20.15 23.93 -18.84
CA PHE A 413 -21.20 24.94 -18.87
C PHE A 413 -21.63 25.38 -17.47
N ILE A 414 -21.81 24.44 -16.53
CA ILE A 414 -22.18 24.73 -15.15
C ILE A 414 -21.12 25.60 -14.47
N LEU A 415 -19.84 25.22 -14.59
CA LEU A 415 -18.74 25.98 -14.00
C LEU A 415 -18.64 27.38 -14.62
N LYS A 416 -18.76 27.50 -15.95
CA LYS A 416 -18.76 28.80 -16.63
C LYS A 416 -19.91 29.69 -16.19
N ALA A 417 -21.12 29.14 -16.03
CA ALA A 417 -22.28 29.88 -15.53
C ALA A 417 -22.05 30.38 -14.09
N LEU A 418 -21.47 29.55 -13.23
CA LEU A 418 -21.16 29.90 -11.84
C LEU A 418 -20.14 31.04 -11.76
N VAL A 419 -19.08 30.99 -12.56
CA VAL A 419 -18.04 32.05 -12.57
C VAL A 419 -18.37 33.22 -13.50
N PHE A 420 -19.49 33.17 -14.24
CA PHE A 420 -19.87 34.20 -15.22
C PHE A 420 -19.91 35.62 -14.63
N PRO A 421 -20.43 35.88 -13.41
CA PRO A 421 -20.42 37.23 -12.84
C PRO A 421 -19.00 37.79 -12.66
N LEU A 422 -18.04 36.93 -12.28
CA LEU A 422 -16.64 37.30 -12.13
C LEU A 422 -15.99 37.52 -13.49
N ALA A 423 -16.21 36.61 -14.44
CA ALA A 423 -15.70 36.73 -15.80
C ALA A 423 -16.20 38.01 -16.48
N ARG A 424 -17.50 38.31 -16.37
CA ARG A 424 -18.10 39.54 -16.92
C ARG A 424 -17.44 40.80 -16.34
N LYS A 425 -17.20 40.85 -15.02
CA LYS A 425 -16.49 41.98 -14.38
C LYS A 425 -15.07 42.13 -14.93
N SER A 426 -14.36 41.02 -15.11
CA SER A 426 -13.01 41.02 -15.70
C SER A 426 -13.01 41.55 -17.14
N TYR A 427 -13.96 41.12 -17.99
CA TYR A 427 -14.09 41.64 -19.36
C TYR A 427 -14.40 43.14 -19.40
N ILE A 428 -15.30 43.62 -18.54
CA ILE A 428 -15.60 45.06 -18.44
C ILE A 428 -14.36 45.86 -18.02
N SER A 429 -13.53 45.30 -17.12
CA SER A 429 -12.29 45.95 -16.67
C SER A 429 -11.19 45.95 -17.74
N MET A 430 -11.12 44.96 -18.62
CA MET A 430 -10.15 44.93 -19.73
C MET A 430 -10.58 45.79 -20.93
N ALA A 431 -11.88 46.04 -21.07
CA ALA A 431 -12.43 46.89 -22.12
C ALA A 431 -12.35 48.40 -21.79
N ARG A 432 -11.98 48.74 -20.55
CA ARG A 432 -11.64 50.10 -20.11
C ARG A 432 -10.12 50.22 -20.07
#